data_AF-A0A8C4J2A4-F1
#
_entry.id   AF-A0A8C4J2A4-F1
#
_cell.length_a   1.000
_cell.length_b   1.000
_cell.length_c   1.000
_cell.angle_alpha   90.00
_cell.angle_beta   90.00
_cell.angle_gamma   90.00
#
_symmetry.space_group_name_H-M   'P 1'
#
loop_
_entity.id
_entity.type
_entity.pdbx_description
1 polymer ?
#
loop_
_entity_poly.entity_id
_entity_poly.type
_entity_poly.pdbx_seq_one_letter_code
_entity_poly.pdbx_strand_id
1 'polypeptide(L)'
;MHPFGGEEAASLERLLGLFRECVRHGHWELAQACVPQLRQGPGHGPEKVEAVLEALVACPVAARCEQNCSPRRAAWLWLLVLEKWLACNQKTVPVALQRETEFLLLLEELQKDVSEEALKELFEAFECTQDKHIADRKRKDGHSHRFSLDVVSALRKLLLRAPQRAQALLEFLREEPGMHSSSLQQYSSVQNIFVDFLRESLKSLQRLQCNSEISAELDQRELVDTIYGALSMMNFEMEHQTDEIRQVFRELLDACWAEGSPLREEKLLSCMLRKRSYGLLSLYSSVLVERTREKFLGSKSKGSSKQLDTEQAVMTLFSDPKEAASWKTAYFYCLSSSKHFLEQILVTALTLLKREDFSGLSSLLRREFNPLSRLLILLGWTHCRTLESAKVLLWALHKTQDLCNDLVLKDFCDGLWTQVEVLEWCIQQNR
;
A
#
# COMPACT_ATOMS: atom_id res chain seq x y z
N MET A 1 -35.75 -57.69 -9.98
CA MET A 1 -36.97 -57.28 -10.70
C MET A 1 -36.92 -55.78 -10.88
N HIS A 2 -36.71 -55.28 -12.10
CA HIS A 2 -36.85 -53.85 -12.36
C HIS A 2 -38.33 -53.55 -12.61
N PRO A 3 -38.92 -52.54 -11.93
CA PRO A 3 -40.27 -52.11 -12.27
C PRO A 3 -40.24 -51.50 -13.68
N PHE A 4 -40.95 -52.14 -14.61
CA PHE A 4 -41.11 -51.68 -15.98
C PHE A 4 -41.67 -50.24 -15.96
N GLY A 5 -41.03 -49.30 -16.66
CA GLY A 5 -41.39 -47.87 -16.63
C GLY A 5 -40.67 -47.01 -15.57
N GLY A 6 -39.86 -47.61 -14.69
CA GLY A 6 -38.98 -46.91 -13.74
C GLY A 6 -37.49 -47.03 -14.05
N GLU A 7 -37.13 -47.41 -15.28
CA GLU A 7 -35.76 -47.78 -15.67
C GLU A 7 -34.78 -46.61 -15.55
N GLU A 8 -35.20 -45.39 -15.92
CA GLU A 8 -34.39 -44.18 -15.77
C GLU A 8 -34.09 -43.90 -14.29
N ALA A 9 -35.11 -43.92 -13.42
CA ALA A 9 -34.92 -43.72 -11.98
C ALA A 9 -34.03 -44.81 -11.35
N ALA A 10 -34.23 -46.08 -11.72
CA ALA A 10 -33.40 -47.19 -11.25
C ALA A 10 -31.96 -47.13 -11.77
N SER A 11 -31.75 -46.61 -12.98
CA SER A 11 -30.42 -46.39 -13.54
C SER A 11 -29.68 -45.27 -12.80
N LEU A 12 -30.37 -44.18 -12.44
CA LEU A 12 -29.82 -43.07 -11.68
C LEU A 12 -29.49 -43.46 -10.24
N GLU A 13 -30.32 -44.27 -9.59
CA GLU A 13 -30.00 -44.80 -8.24
C GLU A 13 -28.75 -45.70 -8.25
N ARG A 14 -28.58 -46.52 -9.30
CA ARG A 14 -27.36 -47.31 -9.48
C ARG A 14 -26.15 -46.43 -9.75
N LEU A 15 -26.31 -45.39 -10.55
CA LEU A 15 -25.27 -44.42 -10.84
C LEU A 15 -24.86 -43.65 -9.57
N LEU A 16 -25.81 -43.27 -8.71
CA LEU A 16 -25.53 -42.71 -7.39
C LEU A 16 -24.75 -43.68 -6.48
N GLY A 17 -25.10 -44.97 -6.55
CA GLY A 17 -24.38 -46.04 -5.86
C GLY A 17 -22.93 -46.14 -6.34
N LEU A 18 -22.72 -46.20 -7.66
CA LEU A 18 -21.41 -46.23 -8.30
C LEU A 18 -20.59 -44.97 -7.97
N PHE A 19 -21.20 -43.78 -8.02
CA PHE A 19 -20.53 -42.54 -7.64
C PHE A 19 -20.00 -42.58 -6.20
N ARG A 20 -20.83 -43.00 -5.24
CA ARG A 20 -20.41 -43.13 -3.83
C ARG A 20 -19.31 -44.17 -3.65
N GLU A 21 -19.36 -45.25 -4.43
CA GLU A 21 -18.35 -46.29 -4.40
C GLU A 21 -17.02 -45.79 -4.99
N CYS A 22 -17.05 -45.11 -6.14
CA CYS A 22 -15.86 -44.48 -6.74
C CYS A 22 -15.23 -43.45 -5.80
N VAL A 23 -16.04 -42.60 -5.14
CA VAL A 23 -15.56 -41.64 -4.13
C VAL A 23 -14.90 -42.34 -2.95
N ARG A 24 -15.49 -43.44 -2.44
CA ARG A 24 -14.91 -44.23 -1.34
C ARG A 24 -13.59 -44.92 -1.72
N HIS A 25 -13.45 -45.34 -2.97
CA HIS A 25 -12.24 -45.98 -3.47
C HIS A 25 -11.17 -44.98 -3.93
N GLY A 26 -11.52 -43.70 -4.04
CA GLY A 26 -10.62 -42.63 -4.48
C GLY A 26 -10.49 -42.48 -6.00
N HIS A 27 -11.36 -43.16 -6.77
CA HIS A 27 -11.41 -43.09 -8.23
C HIS A 27 -12.12 -41.80 -8.68
N TRP A 28 -11.37 -40.70 -8.67
CA TRP A 28 -11.91 -39.37 -8.88
C TRP A 28 -12.40 -39.14 -10.32
N GLU A 29 -11.70 -39.66 -11.34
CA GLU A 29 -12.08 -39.51 -12.76
C GLU A 29 -13.42 -40.17 -13.06
N LEU A 30 -13.61 -41.39 -12.55
CA LEU A 30 -14.85 -42.15 -12.70
C LEU A 30 -16.00 -41.47 -11.94
N ALA A 31 -15.73 -41.00 -10.72
CA ALA A 31 -16.71 -40.26 -9.94
C ALA A 31 -17.11 -38.94 -10.62
N GLN A 32 -16.16 -38.22 -11.25
CA GLN A 32 -16.45 -36.99 -11.99
C GLN A 32 -17.31 -37.25 -13.23
N ALA A 33 -17.04 -38.33 -13.97
CA ALA A 33 -17.82 -38.71 -15.16
C ALA A 33 -19.30 -38.98 -14.85
N CYS A 34 -19.60 -39.42 -13.61
CA CYS A 34 -20.96 -39.63 -13.13
C CYS A 34 -21.75 -38.33 -12.90
N VAL A 35 -21.07 -37.23 -12.55
CA VAL A 35 -21.72 -35.98 -12.09
C VAL A 35 -22.69 -35.36 -13.11
N PRO A 36 -22.38 -35.22 -14.41
CA PRO A 36 -23.31 -34.63 -15.38
C PRO A 36 -24.64 -35.38 -15.53
N GLN A 37 -24.61 -36.71 -15.42
CA GLN A 37 -25.79 -37.57 -15.57
C GLN A 37 -26.66 -37.57 -14.29
N LEU A 38 -26.02 -37.49 -13.12
CA LEU A 38 -26.69 -37.37 -11.82
C LEU A 38 -27.47 -36.07 -11.65
N ARG A 39 -27.13 -35.05 -12.46
CA ARG A 39 -27.83 -33.77 -12.48
C ARG A 39 -29.20 -33.83 -13.15
N GLN A 40 -29.35 -34.68 -14.17
CA GLN A 40 -30.58 -34.76 -14.96
C GLN A 40 -31.68 -35.60 -14.29
N GLY A 41 -31.38 -36.19 -13.14
CA GLY A 41 -32.30 -37.09 -12.45
C GLY A 41 -33.46 -36.37 -11.75
N PRO A 42 -34.69 -36.89 -11.82
CA PRO A 42 -35.83 -36.33 -11.09
C PRO A 42 -35.70 -36.55 -9.57
N GLY A 43 -36.05 -35.53 -8.76
CA GLY A 43 -36.21 -35.63 -7.29
C GLY A 43 -35.08 -35.01 -6.44
N HIS A 44 -34.91 -35.47 -5.19
CA HIS A 44 -33.88 -35.03 -4.22
C HIS A 44 -32.46 -35.61 -4.46
N GLY A 45 -32.24 -36.26 -5.61
CA GLY A 45 -30.93 -36.76 -6.05
C GLY A 45 -29.84 -35.67 -6.12
N PRO A 46 -30.07 -34.53 -6.81
CA PRO A 46 -29.11 -33.44 -6.93
C PRO A 46 -28.67 -32.84 -5.58
N GLU A 47 -29.58 -32.67 -4.61
CA GLU A 47 -29.24 -32.13 -3.28
C GLU A 47 -28.31 -33.06 -2.50
N LYS A 48 -28.52 -34.38 -2.62
CA LYS A 48 -27.63 -35.37 -1.99
C LYS A 48 -26.25 -35.40 -2.62
N VAL A 49 -26.14 -35.12 -3.92
CA VAL A 49 -24.85 -35.02 -4.62
C VAL A 49 -24.16 -33.72 -4.24
N GLU A 50 -24.89 -32.60 -4.18
CA GLU A 50 -24.40 -31.30 -3.71
C GLU A 50 -23.79 -31.42 -2.30
N ALA A 51 -24.51 -32.02 -1.34
CA ALA A 51 -24.00 -32.24 0.01
C ALA A 51 -22.75 -33.15 0.07
N VAL A 52 -22.65 -34.15 -0.82
CA VAL A 52 -21.45 -35.00 -0.90
C VAL A 52 -20.28 -34.23 -1.50
N LEU A 53 -20.50 -33.41 -2.53
CA LEU A 53 -19.47 -32.56 -3.13
C LEU A 53 -18.96 -31.52 -2.12
N GLU A 54 -19.86 -30.86 -1.39
CA GLU A 54 -19.49 -29.93 -0.31
C GLU A 54 -18.67 -30.63 0.78
N ALA A 55 -19.07 -31.84 1.21
CA ALA A 55 -18.33 -32.60 2.21
C ALA A 55 -16.94 -33.04 1.73
N LEU A 56 -16.78 -33.36 0.43
CA LEU A 56 -15.49 -33.72 -0.15
C LEU A 56 -14.52 -32.54 -0.21
N VAL A 57 -15.04 -31.33 -0.41
CA VAL A 57 -14.25 -30.10 -0.40
C VAL A 57 -13.90 -29.69 1.03
N ALA A 58 -14.86 -29.76 1.96
CA ALA A 58 -14.68 -29.36 3.36
C ALA A 58 -13.74 -30.30 4.15
N CYS A 59 -13.70 -31.59 3.81
CA CYS A 59 -12.91 -32.59 4.54
C CYS A 59 -11.94 -33.35 3.62
N PRO A 60 -10.87 -32.69 3.10
CA PRO A 60 -9.91 -33.31 2.19
C PRO A 60 -9.29 -34.59 2.75
N VAL A 61 -9.00 -34.64 4.06
CA VAL A 61 -8.32 -35.77 4.72
C VAL A 61 -9.20 -37.03 4.80
N ALA A 62 -10.53 -36.86 4.75
CA ALA A 62 -11.47 -37.99 4.78
C ALA A 62 -11.62 -38.66 3.41
N ALA A 63 -11.22 -38.01 2.32
CA ALA A 63 -11.29 -38.54 0.97
C ALA A 63 -10.05 -39.39 0.65
N ARG A 64 -10.27 -40.64 0.21
CA ARG A 64 -9.18 -41.44 -0.37
C ARG A 64 -8.79 -40.85 -1.71
N CYS A 65 -7.50 -40.82 -1.99
CA CYS A 65 -6.98 -40.32 -3.25
C CYS A 65 -6.17 -41.41 -3.96
N GLU A 66 -6.26 -41.48 -5.27
CA GLU A 66 -5.39 -42.33 -6.09
C GLU A 66 -3.92 -41.97 -5.87
N GLN A 67 -3.02 -42.94 -6.08
CA GLN A 67 -1.59 -42.87 -5.76
C GLN A 67 -0.83 -41.65 -6.34
N ASN A 68 -1.42 -40.92 -7.29
CA ASN A 68 -0.81 -39.77 -7.95
C ASN A 68 -1.39 -38.40 -7.53
N CYS A 69 -2.42 -38.35 -6.68
CA CYS A 69 -3.07 -37.11 -6.25
C CYS A 69 -3.01 -36.97 -4.72
N SER A 70 -2.70 -35.76 -4.24
CA SER A 70 -2.80 -35.46 -2.82
C SER A 70 -4.28 -35.23 -2.44
N PRO A 71 -4.69 -35.51 -1.19
CA PRO A 71 -6.06 -35.26 -0.75
C PRO A 71 -6.50 -33.78 -0.89
N ARG A 72 -5.55 -32.84 -0.75
CA ARG A 72 -5.79 -31.40 -0.90
C ARG A 72 -5.98 -31.00 -2.37
N ARG A 73 -5.21 -31.57 -3.30
CA ARG A 73 -5.43 -31.41 -4.75
C ARG A 73 -6.76 -32.02 -5.19
N ALA A 74 -7.15 -33.15 -4.62
CA ALA A 74 -8.46 -33.74 -4.88
C ALA A 74 -9.59 -32.82 -4.41
N ALA A 75 -9.48 -32.21 -3.22
CA ALA A 75 -10.47 -31.23 -2.76
C ALA A 75 -10.57 -30.02 -3.69
N TRP A 76 -9.46 -29.53 -4.24
CA TRP A 76 -9.48 -28.47 -5.25
C TRP A 76 -10.17 -28.90 -6.56
N LEU A 77 -9.89 -30.11 -7.05
CA LEU A 77 -10.59 -30.65 -8.22
C LEU A 77 -12.11 -30.78 -7.97
N TRP A 78 -12.50 -31.19 -6.76
CA TRP A 78 -13.90 -31.23 -6.34
C TRP A 78 -14.51 -29.84 -6.21
N LEU A 79 -13.76 -28.83 -5.77
CA LEU A 79 -14.19 -27.42 -5.75
C LEU A 79 -14.55 -26.95 -7.16
N LEU A 80 -13.70 -27.23 -8.16
CA LEU A 80 -13.97 -26.88 -9.56
C LEU A 80 -15.22 -27.58 -10.12
N VAL A 81 -15.50 -28.81 -9.67
CA VAL A 81 -16.73 -29.54 -10.02
C VAL A 81 -17.94 -28.92 -9.33
N LEU A 82 -17.80 -28.52 -8.05
CA LEU A 82 -18.84 -27.85 -7.28
C LEU A 82 -19.17 -26.47 -7.85
N GLU A 83 -18.18 -25.69 -8.26
CA GLU A 83 -18.38 -24.40 -8.95
C GLU A 83 -19.22 -24.57 -10.21
N LYS A 84 -18.86 -25.56 -11.05
CA LYS A 84 -19.62 -25.89 -12.27
C LYS A 84 -21.04 -26.36 -11.95
N TRP A 85 -21.22 -27.11 -10.86
CA TRP A 85 -22.51 -27.58 -10.39
C TRP A 85 -23.40 -26.44 -9.89
N LEU A 86 -22.85 -25.52 -9.09
CA LEU A 86 -23.58 -24.41 -8.49
C LEU A 86 -23.86 -23.27 -9.48
N ALA A 87 -22.92 -22.93 -10.38
CA ALA A 87 -23.14 -21.92 -11.43
C ALA A 87 -24.35 -22.26 -12.32
N CYS A 88 -24.50 -23.56 -12.55
CA CYS A 88 -25.59 -24.20 -13.26
C CYS A 88 -26.96 -24.08 -12.56
N ASN A 89 -26.97 -23.86 -11.24
CA ASN A 89 -28.15 -23.64 -10.40
C ASN A 89 -28.27 -22.18 -9.92
N GLN A 90 -27.50 -21.24 -10.51
CA GLN A 90 -27.41 -19.83 -10.11
C GLN A 90 -26.98 -19.62 -8.64
N LYS A 91 -26.28 -20.59 -8.05
CA LYS A 91 -25.68 -20.49 -6.71
C LYS A 91 -24.18 -20.22 -6.82
N THR A 92 -23.60 -19.57 -5.81
CA THR A 92 -22.15 -19.36 -5.68
C THR A 92 -21.58 -20.26 -4.61
N VAL A 93 -20.34 -20.72 -4.79
CA VAL A 93 -19.61 -21.46 -3.75
C VAL A 93 -19.42 -20.57 -2.52
N PRO A 94 -19.54 -21.10 -1.29
CA PRO A 94 -19.20 -20.35 -0.09
C PRO A 94 -17.76 -19.86 -0.12
N VAL A 95 -17.55 -18.54 0.02
CA VAL A 95 -16.22 -17.90 -0.05
C VAL A 95 -15.23 -18.47 0.98
N ALA A 96 -15.72 -18.86 2.17
CA ALA A 96 -14.91 -19.49 3.20
C ALA A 96 -14.32 -20.84 2.74
N LEU A 97 -15.14 -21.68 2.11
CA LEU A 97 -14.76 -22.99 1.59
C LEU A 97 -13.72 -22.85 0.47
N GLN A 98 -13.94 -21.90 -0.45
CA GLN A 98 -12.98 -21.60 -1.51
C GLN A 98 -11.63 -21.14 -0.92
N ARG A 99 -11.64 -20.13 -0.04
CA ARG A 99 -10.42 -19.62 0.61
C ARG A 99 -9.67 -20.69 1.39
N GLU A 100 -10.37 -21.57 2.11
CA GLU A 100 -9.76 -22.67 2.85
C GLU A 100 -9.04 -23.66 1.93
N THR A 101 -9.69 -24.06 0.83
CA THR A 101 -9.07 -24.98 -0.14
C THR A 101 -7.84 -24.38 -0.83
N GLU A 102 -7.91 -23.10 -1.22
CA GLU A 102 -6.77 -22.37 -1.79
C GLU A 102 -5.61 -22.26 -0.80
N PHE A 103 -5.91 -21.98 0.47
CA PHE A 103 -4.90 -21.92 1.53
C PHE A 103 -4.25 -23.29 1.81
N LEU A 104 -5.02 -24.37 1.83
CA LEU A 104 -4.50 -25.72 2.01
C LEU A 104 -3.57 -26.16 0.87
N LEU A 105 -3.89 -25.77 -0.37
CA LEU A 105 -3.00 -25.98 -1.52
C LEU A 105 -1.69 -25.21 -1.35
N LEU A 106 -1.75 -23.94 -0.94
CA LEU A 106 -0.57 -23.14 -0.66
C LEU A 106 0.29 -23.79 0.44
N LEU A 107 -0.31 -24.27 1.53
CA LEU A 107 0.42 -25.00 2.57
C LEU A 107 1.07 -26.29 2.06
N GLU A 108 0.46 -27.01 1.11
CA GLU A 108 1.07 -28.18 0.50
C GLU A 108 2.32 -27.83 -0.31
N GLU A 109 2.27 -26.73 -1.08
CA GLU A 109 3.45 -26.26 -1.83
C GLU A 109 4.60 -25.85 -0.91
N LEU A 110 4.26 -25.35 0.29
CA LEU A 110 5.22 -24.88 1.29
C LEU A 110 5.83 -25.99 2.16
N GLN A 111 5.27 -27.21 2.14
CA GLN A 111 5.84 -28.37 2.85
C GLN A 111 7.30 -28.66 2.47
N LYS A 112 7.75 -28.20 1.31
CA LYS A 112 9.15 -28.36 0.88
C LYS A 112 10.12 -27.44 1.61
N ASP A 113 9.64 -26.30 2.11
CA ASP A 113 10.46 -25.21 2.64
C ASP A 113 10.24 -24.96 4.15
N VAL A 114 9.18 -25.51 4.74
CA VAL A 114 8.70 -25.22 6.11
C VAL A 114 8.44 -26.51 6.91
N SER A 115 8.72 -26.51 8.22
CA SER A 115 8.46 -27.66 9.10
C SER A 115 6.96 -27.91 9.34
N GLU A 116 6.59 -29.14 9.68
CA GLU A 116 5.18 -29.51 9.91
C GLU A 116 4.57 -28.77 11.11
N GLU A 117 5.36 -28.47 12.14
CA GLU A 117 4.93 -27.70 13.31
C GLU A 117 4.57 -26.26 12.92
N ALA A 118 5.39 -25.65 12.07
CA ALA A 118 5.15 -24.29 11.58
C ALA A 118 3.93 -24.22 10.65
N LEU A 119 3.68 -25.27 9.84
CA LEU A 119 2.48 -25.35 8.99
C LEU A 119 1.19 -25.52 9.81
N LYS A 120 1.24 -26.28 10.91
CA LYS A 120 0.10 -26.42 11.84
C LYS A 120 -0.22 -25.07 12.48
N GLU A 121 0.78 -24.35 12.94
CA GLU A 121 0.60 -23.03 13.55
C GLU A 121 0.05 -22.00 12.55
N LEU A 122 0.50 -22.02 11.29
CA LEU A 122 -0.07 -21.18 10.22
C LEU A 122 -1.53 -21.53 9.91
N PHE A 123 -1.88 -22.82 9.94
CA PHE A 123 -3.26 -23.27 9.75
C PHE A 123 -4.16 -22.87 10.92
N GLU A 124 -3.69 -23.03 12.16
CA GLU A 124 -4.41 -22.55 13.35
C GLU A 124 -4.63 -21.03 13.32
N ALA A 125 -3.63 -20.27 12.82
CA ALA A 125 -3.78 -18.83 12.63
C ALA A 125 -4.86 -18.50 11.60
N PHE A 126 -4.90 -19.24 10.48
CA PHE A 126 -5.92 -19.08 9.45
C PHE A 126 -7.33 -19.44 9.94
N GLU A 127 -7.50 -20.55 10.65
CA GLU A 127 -8.80 -20.92 11.26
C GLU A 127 -9.30 -19.82 12.21
N CYS A 128 -8.41 -19.20 12.98
CA CYS A 128 -8.75 -18.07 13.84
C CYS A 128 -9.24 -16.83 13.07
N THR A 129 -8.83 -16.65 11.80
CA THR A 129 -9.35 -15.57 10.95
C THR A 129 -10.72 -15.85 10.36
N GLN A 130 -11.08 -17.13 10.16
CA GLN A 130 -12.39 -17.50 9.62
C GLN A 130 -13.47 -17.64 10.69
N ASP A 131 -13.11 -18.14 11.88
CA ASP A 131 -14.08 -18.64 12.85
C ASP A 131 -14.23 -17.76 14.10
N LYS A 132 -15.29 -16.93 14.11
CA LYS A 132 -15.57 -15.91 15.14
C LYS A 132 -15.71 -16.49 16.56
N HIS A 133 -16.17 -17.74 16.67
CA HIS A 133 -16.38 -18.41 17.95
C HIS A 133 -15.09 -18.96 18.58
N ILE A 134 -14.07 -19.26 17.77
CA ILE A 134 -12.76 -19.75 18.24
C ILE A 134 -11.94 -18.57 18.78
N ALA A 135 -11.99 -17.42 18.12
CA ALA A 135 -11.34 -16.19 18.58
C ALA A 135 -11.82 -15.75 19.99
N ASP A 136 -13.11 -15.89 20.27
CA ASP A 136 -13.69 -15.49 21.56
C ASP A 136 -13.45 -16.51 22.69
N ARG A 137 -13.25 -17.79 22.37
CA ARG A 137 -12.79 -18.80 23.34
C ARG A 137 -11.31 -18.60 23.71
N LYS A 138 -10.44 -18.39 22.71
CA LYS A 138 -9.00 -18.17 22.93
C LYS A 138 -8.68 -16.83 23.62
N ARG A 139 -9.59 -15.84 23.59
CA ARG A 139 -9.52 -14.61 24.40
C ARG A 139 -9.51 -14.85 25.91
N LYS A 140 -10.18 -15.91 26.40
CA LYS A 140 -10.23 -16.21 27.84
C LYS A 140 -8.90 -16.75 28.38
N ASP A 141 -8.02 -17.24 27.51
CA ASP A 141 -6.75 -17.86 27.89
C ASP A 141 -5.54 -16.91 27.82
N GLY A 142 -5.74 -15.63 27.46
CA GLY A 142 -4.68 -14.61 27.55
C GLY A 142 -3.48 -14.81 26.62
N HIS A 143 -3.52 -15.77 25.70
CA HIS A 143 -2.44 -16.03 24.76
C HIS A 143 -2.41 -14.95 23.68
N SER A 144 -1.48 -14.00 23.80
CA SER A 144 -1.03 -13.22 22.64
C SER A 144 -0.45 -14.21 21.63
N HIS A 145 -1.16 -14.46 20.52
CA HIS A 145 -0.71 -15.34 19.45
C HIS A 145 0.46 -14.70 18.70
N ARG A 146 1.64 -14.74 19.31
CA ARG A 146 2.92 -14.50 18.64
C ARG A 146 3.34 -15.81 17.99
N PHE A 147 3.72 -15.72 16.72
CA PHE A 147 4.27 -16.86 16.01
C PHE A 147 5.51 -17.41 16.72
N SER A 148 5.67 -18.73 16.72
CA SER A 148 6.87 -19.39 17.18
C SER A 148 8.11 -18.92 16.41
N LEU A 149 9.29 -19.06 17.03
CA LEU A 149 10.56 -18.72 16.39
C LEU A 149 10.78 -19.52 15.09
N ASP A 150 10.24 -20.73 15.02
CA ASP A 150 10.33 -21.61 13.86
C ASP A 150 9.52 -21.04 12.68
N VAL A 151 8.27 -20.62 12.90
CA VAL A 151 7.45 -19.93 11.88
C VAL A 151 8.09 -18.63 11.44
N VAL A 152 8.61 -17.83 12.37
CA VAL A 152 9.31 -16.57 12.04
C VAL A 152 10.53 -16.84 11.14
N SER A 153 11.31 -17.86 11.47
CA SER A 153 12.49 -18.24 10.67
C SER A 153 12.11 -18.78 9.30
N ALA A 154 11.04 -19.57 9.21
CA ALA A 154 10.51 -20.12 7.98
C ALA A 154 9.97 -19.02 7.05
N LEU A 155 9.18 -18.09 7.59
CA LEU A 155 8.68 -16.93 6.86
C LEU A 155 9.84 -16.05 6.35
N ARG A 156 10.89 -15.85 7.15
CA ARG A 156 12.10 -15.13 6.70
C ARG A 156 12.80 -15.83 5.53
N LYS A 157 12.95 -17.16 5.59
CA LYS A 157 13.52 -17.95 4.48
C LYS A 157 12.64 -17.89 3.23
N LEU A 158 11.33 -17.92 3.42
CA LEU A 158 10.34 -17.85 2.35
C LEU A 158 10.33 -16.47 1.68
N LEU A 159 10.53 -15.40 2.45
CA LEU A 159 10.70 -14.04 1.91
C LEU A 159 11.95 -13.90 1.03
N LEU A 160 13.03 -14.57 1.40
CA LEU A 160 14.27 -14.59 0.61
C LEU A 160 14.11 -15.40 -0.68
N ARG A 161 13.45 -16.57 -0.63
CA ARG A 161 13.40 -17.53 -1.76
C ARG A 161 12.22 -17.33 -2.69
N ALA A 162 11.05 -17.01 -2.15
CA ALA A 162 9.78 -17.00 -2.87
C ALA A 162 8.86 -15.87 -2.36
N PRO A 163 9.22 -14.60 -2.64
CA PRO A 163 8.46 -13.43 -2.20
C PRO A 163 6.96 -13.52 -2.53
N GLN A 164 6.59 -13.92 -3.74
CA GLN A 164 5.18 -14.01 -4.14
C GLN A 164 4.35 -15.00 -3.29
N ARG A 165 4.95 -16.11 -2.85
CA ARG A 165 4.28 -17.09 -1.98
C ARG A 165 4.07 -16.54 -0.57
N ALA A 166 5.06 -15.81 -0.05
CA ALA A 166 4.92 -15.09 1.22
C ALA A 166 3.79 -14.07 1.13
N GLN A 167 3.67 -13.35 0.00
CA GLN A 167 2.58 -12.40 -0.20
C GLN A 167 1.22 -13.12 -0.18
N ALA A 168 1.08 -14.22 -0.91
CA ALA A 168 -0.17 -14.98 -0.93
C ALA A 168 -0.56 -15.44 0.49
N LEU A 169 0.39 -15.96 1.27
CA LEU A 169 0.15 -16.32 2.67
C LEU A 169 -0.37 -15.13 3.50
N LEU A 170 0.23 -13.95 3.33
CA LEU A 170 -0.24 -12.75 4.03
C LEU A 170 -1.63 -12.32 3.61
N GLU A 171 -1.96 -12.45 2.33
CA GLU A 171 -3.28 -12.10 1.80
C GLU A 171 -4.34 -13.05 2.35
N PHE A 172 -4.03 -14.34 2.53
CA PHE A 172 -4.95 -15.29 3.18
C PHE A 172 -5.09 -15.06 4.69
N LEU A 173 -4.03 -14.62 5.36
CA LEU A 173 -4.05 -14.24 6.78
C LEU A 173 -4.64 -12.85 7.01
N ARG A 174 -4.92 -12.09 5.95
CA ARG A 174 -5.58 -10.78 6.01
C ARG A 174 -7.09 -10.98 5.98
N GLU A 175 -7.75 -10.44 7.00
CA GLU A 175 -9.21 -10.47 7.09
C GLU A 175 -9.86 -9.56 6.03
N GLU A 176 -11.07 -9.91 5.58
CA GLU A 176 -11.88 -8.98 4.78
C GLU A 176 -12.21 -7.72 5.61
N PRO A 177 -12.18 -6.52 5.00
CA PRO A 177 -12.33 -5.27 5.74
C PRO A 177 -13.73 -5.18 6.38
N GLY A 178 -13.81 -5.42 7.70
CA GLY A 178 -15.07 -5.33 8.44
C GLY A 178 -15.17 -5.97 9.83
N MET A 179 -14.18 -6.73 10.33
CA MET A 179 -14.28 -7.44 11.62
C MET A 179 -13.14 -7.10 12.61
N HIS A 180 -13.44 -7.17 13.91
CA HIS A 180 -12.72 -6.49 15.00
C HIS A 180 -11.53 -7.23 15.66
N SER A 181 -10.54 -6.43 16.06
CA SER A 181 -9.59 -6.47 17.20
C SER A 181 -8.77 -7.72 17.59
N SER A 182 -9.18 -8.95 17.29
CA SER A 182 -8.40 -10.15 17.69
C SER A 182 -7.45 -10.64 16.59
N SER A 183 -7.88 -10.60 15.34
CA SER A 183 -7.09 -10.82 14.12
C SER A 183 -6.01 -9.74 13.92
N LEU A 184 -6.24 -8.53 14.43
CA LEU A 184 -5.30 -7.40 14.36
C LEU A 184 -3.95 -7.69 15.05
N GLN A 185 -3.94 -8.51 16.11
CA GLN A 185 -2.71 -8.88 16.83
C GLN A 185 -1.85 -9.90 16.07
N GLN A 186 -2.49 -10.80 15.32
CA GLN A 186 -1.78 -11.77 14.47
C GLN A 186 -1.26 -11.09 13.21
N TYR A 187 -2.05 -10.20 12.60
CA TYR A 187 -1.59 -9.44 11.45
C TYR A 187 -0.42 -8.50 11.78
N SER A 188 -0.46 -7.84 12.95
CA SER A 188 0.67 -7.03 13.43
C SER A 188 1.92 -7.86 13.75
N SER A 189 1.77 -9.10 14.23
CA SER A 189 2.92 -9.98 14.47
C SER A 189 3.60 -10.40 13.17
N VAL A 190 2.83 -10.67 12.09
CA VAL A 190 3.45 -10.93 10.79
C VAL A 190 4.08 -9.68 10.19
N GLN A 191 3.41 -8.52 10.25
CA GLN A 191 4.00 -7.26 9.80
C GLN A 191 5.33 -6.93 10.49
N ASN A 192 5.45 -7.21 11.79
CA ASN A 192 6.71 -7.07 12.53
C ASN A 192 7.83 -7.94 11.95
N ILE A 193 7.52 -9.17 11.52
CA ILE A 193 8.53 -10.06 10.90
C ILE A 193 9.09 -9.42 9.62
N PHE A 194 8.24 -8.75 8.85
CA PHE A 194 8.64 -8.04 7.62
C PHE A 194 9.45 -6.77 7.91
N VAL A 195 9.02 -5.98 8.89
CA VAL A 195 9.74 -4.78 9.34
C VAL A 195 11.11 -5.14 9.89
N ASP A 196 11.20 -6.19 10.71
CA ASP A 196 12.46 -6.72 11.22
C ASP A 196 13.35 -7.26 10.10
N PHE A 197 12.75 -7.97 9.13
CA PHE A 197 13.48 -8.47 7.97
C PHE A 197 14.09 -7.33 7.14
N LEU A 198 13.34 -6.27 6.87
CA LEU A 198 13.88 -5.08 6.20
C LEU A 198 14.99 -4.42 7.00
N ARG A 199 14.80 -4.24 8.32
CA ARG A 199 15.81 -3.63 9.19
C ARG A 199 17.10 -4.43 9.21
N GLU A 200 17.04 -5.76 9.32
CA GLU A 200 18.23 -6.62 9.28
C GLU A 200 18.88 -6.66 7.89
N SER A 201 18.08 -6.61 6.82
CA SER A 201 18.58 -6.48 5.44
C SER A 201 19.29 -5.14 5.22
N LEU A 202 18.80 -4.06 5.82
CA LEU A 202 19.45 -2.75 5.75
C LEU A 202 20.73 -2.69 6.57
N LYS A 203 20.73 -3.25 7.79
CA LYS A 203 21.94 -3.36 8.61
C LYS A 203 23.02 -4.20 7.93
N SER A 204 22.65 -5.30 7.29
CA SER A 204 23.60 -6.14 6.55
C SER A 204 24.16 -5.40 5.32
N LEU A 205 23.32 -4.67 4.59
CA LEU A 205 23.76 -3.81 3.49
C LEU A 205 24.73 -2.71 3.96
N GLN A 206 24.44 -2.05 5.09
CA GLN A 206 25.35 -1.05 5.69
C GLN A 206 26.68 -1.67 6.14
N ARG A 207 26.68 -2.89 6.70
CA ARG A 207 27.92 -3.60 7.07
C ARG A 207 28.77 -3.96 5.84
N LEU A 208 28.14 -4.38 4.76
CA LEU A 208 28.83 -4.72 3.51
C LEU A 208 29.37 -3.48 2.79
N GLN A 209 28.73 -2.32 2.92
CA GLN A 209 29.27 -1.05 2.43
C GLN A 209 30.57 -0.64 3.13
N CYS A 210 30.72 -0.98 4.43
CA CYS A 210 31.94 -0.72 5.18
C CYS A 210 33.09 -1.68 4.82
N ASN A 211 32.78 -2.84 4.24
CA ASN A 211 33.76 -3.89 3.93
C ASN A 211 33.99 -3.96 2.41
N SER A 212 34.98 -3.21 1.94
CA SER A 212 35.31 -3.05 0.51
C SER A 212 36.01 -4.29 -0.10
N GLU A 213 35.28 -5.38 -0.31
CA GLU A 213 35.77 -6.55 -1.07
C GLU A 213 34.88 -6.88 -2.27
N ILE A 214 35.48 -7.33 -3.37
CA ILE A 214 34.80 -7.59 -4.67
C ILE A 214 33.74 -8.70 -4.58
N SER A 215 33.90 -9.67 -3.66
CA SER A 215 32.87 -10.68 -3.38
C SER A 215 31.59 -10.07 -2.78
N ALA A 216 31.71 -8.94 -2.08
CA ALA A 216 30.58 -8.27 -1.44
C ALA A 216 29.67 -7.56 -2.45
N GLU A 217 30.10 -7.27 -3.69
CA GLU A 217 29.27 -6.57 -4.67
C GLU A 217 28.10 -7.42 -5.21
N LEU A 218 28.32 -8.73 -5.38
CA LEU A 218 27.28 -9.68 -5.78
C LEU A 218 26.27 -9.84 -4.65
N ASP A 219 26.76 -10.04 -3.41
CA ASP A 219 25.93 -10.13 -2.21
C ASP A 219 25.15 -8.84 -1.95
N GLN A 220 25.74 -7.66 -2.24
CA GLN A 220 25.07 -6.37 -2.15
C GLN A 220 23.92 -6.24 -3.17
N ARG A 221 24.10 -6.72 -4.42
CA ARG A 221 23.05 -6.67 -5.44
C ARG A 221 21.88 -7.57 -5.08
N GLU A 222 22.16 -8.78 -4.59
CA GLU A 222 21.13 -9.72 -4.13
C GLU A 222 20.34 -9.16 -2.93
N LEU A 223 21.03 -8.53 -1.98
CA LEU A 223 20.37 -7.85 -0.85
C LEU A 223 19.52 -6.66 -1.27
N VAL A 224 19.99 -5.85 -2.23
CA VAL A 224 19.21 -4.74 -2.80
C VAL A 224 17.95 -5.24 -3.49
N ASP A 225 18.06 -6.30 -4.30
CA ASP A 225 16.90 -6.90 -4.97
C ASP A 225 15.94 -7.54 -3.96
N THR A 226 16.46 -8.11 -2.87
CA THR A 226 15.66 -8.62 -1.75
C THR A 226 14.89 -7.49 -1.05
N ILE A 227 15.53 -6.35 -0.79
CA ILE A 227 14.88 -5.17 -0.18
C ILE A 227 13.78 -4.63 -1.11
N TYR A 228 14.06 -4.50 -2.41
CA TYR A 228 13.05 -4.06 -3.38
C TYR A 228 11.90 -5.06 -3.54
N GLY A 229 12.20 -6.36 -3.52
CA GLY A 229 11.21 -7.43 -3.53
C GLY A 229 10.30 -7.35 -2.31
N ALA A 230 10.87 -7.27 -1.11
CA ALA A 230 10.12 -7.13 0.13
C ALA A 230 9.26 -5.85 0.17
N LEU A 231 9.82 -4.70 -0.25
CA LEU A 231 9.06 -3.44 -0.34
C LEU A 231 7.93 -3.51 -1.37
N SER A 232 8.16 -4.17 -2.51
CA SER A 232 7.11 -4.37 -3.51
C SER A 232 6.00 -5.28 -2.99
N MET A 233 6.25 -6.12 -2.00
CA MET A 233 5.26 -7.01 -1.41
C MET A 233 4.40 -6.36 -0.32
N MET A 234 4.90 -5.32 0.34
CA MET A 234 4.27 -4.72 1.50
C MET A 234 2.91 -4.06 1.19
N ASN A 235 1.89 -4.44 1.96
CA ASN A 235 0.57 -3.78 1.96
C ASN A 235 0.12 -3.60 3.42
N PHE A 236 0.58 -2.53 4.07
CA PHE A 236 0.24 -2.27 5.47
C PHE A 236 -1.14 -1.62 5.59
N GLU A 237 -1.97 -2.13 6.50
CA GLU A 237 -3.07 -1.35 7.05
C GLU A 237 -2.52 -0.45 8.17
N MET A 238 -2.81 0.84 8.02
CA MET A 238 -2.01 1.94 8.57
C MET A 238 -2.30 2.29 10.03
N GLU A 239 -3.19 1.57 10.71
CA GLU A 239 -3.74 2.08 11.97
C GLU A 239 -2.82 1.83 13.18
N HIS A 240 -1.89 0.86 13.13
CA HIS A 240 -1.23 0.38 14.36
C HIS A 240 0.31 0.26 14.34
N GLN A 241 1.01 0.43 13.21
CA GLN A 241 2.48 0.29 13.11
C GLN A 241 3.19 1.47 12.43
N THR A 242 2.60 2.66 12.51
CA THR A 242 3.12 3.81 11.78
C THR A 242 4.54 4.19 12.22
N ASP A 243 4.92 3.98 13.48
CA ASP A 243 6.20 4.46 14.00
C ASP A 243 7.38 3.54 13.65
N GLU A 244 7.22 2.22 13.72
CA GLU A 244 8.25 1.26 13.29
C GLU A 244 8.51 1.36 11.78
N ILE A 245 7.44 1.48 11.00
CA ILE A 245 7.50 1.64 9.55
C ILE A 245 8.12 2.99 9.17
N ARG A 246 7.77 4.08 9.87
CA ARG A 246 8.43 5.39 9.70
C ARG A 246 9.92 5.30 9.95
N GLN A 247 10.35 4.58 10.99
CA GLN A 247 11.76 4.40 11.31
C GLN A 247 12.49 3.59 10.22
N VAL A 248 11.88 2.55 9.66
CA VAL A 248 12.46 1.81 8.53
C VAL A 248 12.55 2.69 7.27
N PHE A 249 11.52 3.48 6.95
CA PHE A 249 11.60 4.43 5.83
C PHE A 249 12.67 5.50 6.03
N ARG A 250 12.88 5.93 7.27
CA ARG A 250 13.95 6.85 7.64
C ARG A 250 15.33 6.24 7.37
N GLU A 251 15.56 5.01 7.83
CA GLU A 251 16.79 4.25 7.58
C GLU A 251 17.01 3.96 6.08
N LEU A 252 15.95 3.66 5.33
CA LEU A 252 15.99 3.48 3.87
C LEU A 252 16.41 4.76 3.14
N LEU A 253 15.84 5.90 3.52
CA LEU A 253 16.17 7.20 2.93
C LEU A 253 17.62 7.59 3.23
N ASP A 254 18.09 7.37 4.46
CA ASP A 254 19.48 7.62 4.84
C ASP A 254 20.43 6.74 4.01
N ALA A 255 20.09 5.47 3.81
CA ALA A 255 20.86 4.55 2.98
C ALA A 255 20.85 4.93 1.50
N CYS A 256 19.74 5.46 0.97
CA CYS A 256 19.67 5.97 -0.41
C CYS A 256 20.51 7.24 -0.61
N TRP A 257 20.54 8.12 0.41
CA TRP A 257 21.23 9.40 0.34
C TRP A 257 22.73 9.34 0.69
N ALA A 258 23.22 8.18 1.14
CA ALA A 258 24.66 7.97 1.36
C ALA A 258 25.44 7.98 0.04
N GLU A 259 26.65 8.54 0.05
CA GLU A 259 27.54 8.56 -1.11
C GLU A 259 27.94 7.12 -1.49
N GLY A 260 27.77 6.75 -2.77
CA GLY A 260 28.08 5.41 -3.27
C GLY A 260 27.04 4.33 -2.94
N SER A 261 25.82 4.72 -2.56
CA SER A 261 24.78 3.75 -2.22
C SER A 261 24.34 2.89 -3.43
N PRO A 262 24.12 1.57 -3.24
CA PRO A 262 23.58 0.70 -4.28
C PRO A 262 22.04 0.82 -4.36
N LEU A 263 21.40 1.49 -3.39
CA LEU A 263 19.97 1.75 -3.34
C LEU A 263 19.62 3.04 -4.08
N ARG A 264 18.79 2.89 -5.13
CA ARG A 264 18.18 4.00 -5.87
C ARG A 264 16.79 4.33 -5.34
N GLU A 265 16.56 5.62 -5.06
CA GLU A 265 15.27 6.13 -4.61
C GLU A 265 14.15 5.93 -5.65
N GLU A 266 14.47 6.03 -6.94
CA GLU A 266 13.52 5.83 -8.05
C GLU A 266 12.93 4.41 -8.06
N LYS A 267 13.78 3.40 -7.80
CA LYS A 267 13.35 2.00 -7.73
C LYS A 267 12.46 1.77 -6.51
N LEU A 268 12.80 2.38 -5.37
CA LEU A 268 11.99 2.33 -4.15
C LEU A 268 10.59 2.91 -4.38
N LEU A 269 10.53 4.09 -5.01
CA LEU A 269 9.27 4.72 -5.42
C LEU A 269 8.48 3.85 -6.40
N SER A 270 9.15 3.23 -7.37
CA SER A 270 8.50 2.32 -8.32
C SER A 270 7.85 1.11 -7.65
N CYS A 271 8.47 0.57 -6.59
CA CYS A 271 7.91 -0.53 -5.81
C CYS A 271 6.63 -0.11 -5.08
N MET A 272 6.60 1.10 -4.49
CA MET A 272 5.44 1.59 -3.76
C MET A 272 4.28 2.00 -4.68
N LEU A 273 4.57 2.61 -5.84
CA LEU A 273 3.55 3.09 -6.78
C LEU A 273 2.79 1.93 -7.46
N ARG A 274 3.44 0.78 -7.68
CA ARG A 274 2.83 -0.39 -8.35
C ARG A 274 1.62 -0.96 -7.61
N LYS A 275 1.55 -0.82 -6.28
CA LYS A 275 0.50 -1.44 -5.45
C LYS A 275 -0.66 -0.53 -5.08
N ARG A 276 -0.70 0.73 -5.56
CA ARG A 276 -1.75 1.72 -5.23
C ARG A 276 -2.00 1.87 -3.71
N SER A 277 -0.99 1.62 -2.88
CA SER A 277 -1.09 1.74 -1.42
C SER A 277 -0.88 3.21 -1.02
N TYR A 278 -1.96 3.99 -1.08
CA TYR A 278 -1.96 5.41 -0.71
C TYR A 278 -1.43 5.67 0.71
N GLY A 279 -1.63 4.72 1.64
CA GLY A 279 -1.08 4.80 2.99
C GLY A 279 0.44 4.72 3.05
N LEU A 280 1.08 3.81 2.32
CA LEU A 280 2.54 3.71 2.31
C LEU A 280 3.18 4.92 1.65
N LEU A 281 2.57 5.40 0.57
CA LEU A 281 3.00 6.62 -0.10
C LEU A 281 2.86 7.85 0.80
N SER A 282 1.80 7.95 1.60
CA SER A 282 1.63 9.08 2.52
C SER A 282 2.63 9.03 3.68
N LEU A 283 2.92 7.85 4.24
CA LEU A 283 3.98 7.69 5.25
C LEU A 283 5.35 8.04 4.68
N TYR A 284 5.71 7.47 3.52
CA TYR A 284 6.96 7.79 2.86
C TYR A 284 7.08 9.30 2.60
N SER A 285 6.00 9.92 2.12
CA SER A 285 5.97 11.36 1.89
C SER A 285 6.19 12.15 3.18
N SER A 286 5.56 11.74 4.28
CA SER A 286 5.76 12.41 5.57
C SER A 286 7.21 12.30 6.06
N VAL A 287 7.84 11.13 5.95
CA VAL A 287 9.23 10.92 6.37
C VAL A 287 10.20 11.68 5.45
N LEU A 288 9.95 11.71 4.14
CA LEU A 288 10.74 12.46 3.18
C LEU A 288 10.69 13.97 3.47
N VAL A 289 9.51 14.49 3.80
CA VAL A 289 9.33 15.89 4.20
C VAL A 289 10.03 16.21 5.52
N GLU A 290 9.92 15.36 6.53
CA GLU A 290 10.66 15.52 7.79
C GLU A 290 12.17 15.55 7.55
N ARG A 291 12.68 14.60 6.78
CA ARG A 291 14.11 14.47 6.50
C ARG A 291 14.66 15.60 5.64
N THR A 292 13.92 16.04 4.64
CA THR A 292 14.30 17.22 3.84
C THR A 292 14.28 18.47 4.69
N ARG A 293 13.27 18.65 5.55
CA ARG A 293 13.22 19.74 6.51
C ARG A 293 14.41 19.73 7.47
N GLU A 294 14.82 18.57 7.99
CA GLU A 294 16.01 18.43 8.83
C GLU A 294 17.30 18.82 8.09
N LYS A 295 17.43 18.44 6.81
CA LYS A 295 18.55 18.82 5.94
C LYS A 295 18.56 20.33 5.64
N PHE A 296 17.42 20.94 5.36
CA PHE A 296 17.31 22.34 4.94
C PHE A 296 17.36 23.33 6.12
N LEU A 297 16.77 22.99 7.27
CA LEU A 297 16.72 23.90 8.43
C LEU A 297 17.89 23.72 9.40
N GLY A 298 18.65 22.62 9.28
CA GLY A 298 19.64 22.23 10.27
C GLY A 298 19.00 21.91 11.64
N SER A 299 19.73 21.24 12.51
CA SER A 299 19.24 20.78 13.82
C SER A 299 18.91 21.89 14.85
N LYS A 300 18.81 23.16 14.44
CA LYS A 300 18.90 24.34 15.33
C LYS A 300 17.65 25.23 15.44
N SER A 301 16.47 24.87 14.93
CA SER A 301 15.25 25.68 15.15
C SER A 301 14.22 25.01 16.07
N LYS A 302 14.56 24.86 17.37
CA LYS A 302 13.58 24.46 18.41
C LYS A 302 12.69 25.62 18.90
N GLY A 303 12.72 26.79 18.27
CA GLY A 303 12.03 27.99 18.73
C GLY A 303 11.20 28.76 17.68
N SER A 304 11.15 28.32 16.42
CA SER A 304 10.32 28.97 15.40
C SER A 304 8.88 28.45 15.45
N SER A 305 7.92 29.36 15.23
CA SER A 305 6.52 29.00 15.06
C SER A 305 6.38 28.02 13.88
N LYS A 306 5.56 26.98 14.04
CA LYS A 306 5.28 25.98 12.99
C LYS A 306 4.94 26.62 11.63
N GLN A 307 4.33 27.81 11.65
CA GLN A 307 3.95 28.56 10.45
C GLN A 307 5.15 29.20 9.71
N LEU A 308 6.19 29.63 10.45
CA LEU A 308 7.40 30.21 9.88
C LEU A 308 8.28 29.13 9.25
N ASP A 309 8.25 27.91 9.81
CA ASP A 309 8.92 26.75 9.24
C ASP A 309 8.25 26.24 7.97
N THR A 310 6.92 26.30 7.88
CA THR A 310 6.19 25.94 6.65
C THR A 310 6.44 26.94 5.54
N GLU A 311 6.51 28.22 5.87
CA GLU A 311 6.86 29.29 4.95
C GLU A 311 8.28 29.09 4.42
N GLN A 312 9.26 28.88 5.31
CA GLN A 312 10.64 28.67 4.91
C GLN A 312 10.83 27.39 4.08
N ALA A 313 10.09 26.31 4.38
CA ALA A 313 10.11 25.08 3.60
C ALA A 313 9.48 25.26 2.20
N VAL A 314 8.34 25.95 2.08
CA VAL A 314 7.74 26.27 0.77
C VAL A 314 8.68 27.17 -0.04
N MET A 315 9.29 28.16 0.61
CA MET A 315 10.29 29.03 -0.02
C MET A 315 11.48 28.25 -0.56
N THR A 316 12.05 27.30 0.19
CA THR A 316 13.19 26.51 -0.29
C THR A 316 12.80 25.52 -1.38
N LEU A 317 11.63 24.91 -1.30
CA LEU A 317 11.15 23.91 -2.27
C LEU A 317 10.81 24.50 -3.65
N PHE A 318 10.28 25.74 -3.69
CA PHE A 318 9.78 26.35 -4.92
C PHE A 318 10.68 27.46 -5.49
N SER A 319 11.75 27.87 -4.79
CA SER A 319 12.65 28.94 -5.28
C SER A 319 13.60 28.52 -6.42
N ASP A 320 13.92 27.23 -6.58
CA ASP A 320 14.70 26.73 -7.73
C ASP A 320 13.95 25.62 -8.50
N PRO A 321 13.00 26.00 -9.37
CA PRO A 321 12.18 25.06 -10.13
C PRO A 321 12.91 24.40 -11.31
N LYS A 322 14.21 24.68 -11.53
CA LYS A 322 14.96 24.11 -12.66
C LYS A 322 15.29 22.63 -12.48
N GLU A 323 15.33 22.14 -11.25
CA GLU A 323 15.71 20.78 -10.95
C GLU A 323 14.47 19.90 -10.81
N ALA A 324 14.41 18.80 -11.56
CA ALA A 324 13.37 17.78 -11.42
C ALA A 324 13.27 17.25 -9.96
N ALA A 325 14.36 17.34 -9.20
CA ALA A 325 14.41 17.01 -7.78
C ALA A 325 13.56 17.95 -6.91
N SER A 326 13.51 19.25 -7.22
CA SER A 326 12.71 20.24 -6.50
C SER A 326 11.21 19.95 -6.65
N TRP A 327 10.76 19.67 -7.88
CA TRP A 327 9.37 19.33 -8.17
C TRP A 327 8.95 17.99 -7.58
N LYS A 328 9.84 16.99 -7.59
CA LYS A 328 9.63 15.71 -6.91
C LYS A 328 9.39 15.90 -5.41
N THR A 329 10.20 16.73 -4.77
CA THR A 329 10.09 17.01 -3.33
C THR A 329 8.81 17.82 -3.03
N ALA A 330 8.48 18.79 -3.87
CA ALA A 330 7.24 19.56 -3.78
C ALA A 330 5.99 18.67 -3.93
N TYR A 331 6.01 17.69 -4.83
CA TYR A 331 4.92 16.73 -5.00
C TYR A 331 4.66 15.93 -3.71
N PHE A 332 5.71 15.35 -3.11
CA PHE A 332 5.57 14.60 -1.86
C PHE A 332 5.19 15.51 -0.68
N TYR A 333 5.63 16.76 -0.67
CA TYR A 333 5.17 17.75 0.31
C TYR A 333 3.66 17.98 0.22
N CYS A 334 3.13 18.18 -0.98
CA CYS A 334 1.69 18.34 -1.20
C CYS A 334 0.92 17.08 -0.79
N LEU A 335 1.43 15.90 -1.17
CA LEU A 335 0.79 14.61 -0.87
C LEU A 335 0.73 14.32 0.65
N SER A 336 1.77 14.69 1.39
CA SER A 336 1.81 14.55 2.86
C SER A 336 0.85 15.51 3.57
N SER A 337 0.72 16.73 3.05
CA SER A 337 -0.05 17.81 3.66
C SER A 337 -1.55 17.80 3.31
N SER A 338 -1.95 16.93 2.37
CA SER A 338 -3.26 16.88 1.70
C SER A 338 -3.75 18.21 1.11
N LYS A 339 -2.84 19.19 0.92
CA LYS A 339 -3.14 20.50 0.34
C LYS A 339 -2.62 20.62 -1.08
N HIS A 340 -3.32 21.40 -1.89
CA HIS A 340 -2.90 21.69 -3.24
C HIS A 340 -1.67 22.62 -3.22
N PHE A 341 -0.70 22.39 -4.12
CA PHE A 341 0.53 23.20 -4.20
C PHE A 341 0.22 24.70 -4.34
N LEU A 342 -0.81 25.04 -5.12
CA LEU A 342 -1.24 26.43 -5.32
C LEU A 342 -1.80 27.06 -4.04
N GLU A 343 -2.54 26.30 -3.22
CA GLU A 343 -3.05 26.79 -1.95
C GLU A 343 -1.89 27.12 -1.01
N GLN A 344 -0.88 26.25 -0.94
CA GLN A 344 0.29 26.48 -0.11
C GLN A 344 1.08 27.72 -0.56
N ILE A 345 1.31 27.87 -1.86
CA ILE A 345 2.03 29.02 -2.41
C ILE A 345 1.26 30.32 -2.16
N LEU A 346 -0.06 30.32 -2.35
CA LEU A 346 -0.90 31.49 -2.09
C LEU A 346 -0.93 31.85 -0.60
N VAL A 347 -1.09 30.87 0.29
CA VAL A 347 -1.08 31.11 1.74
C VAL A 347 0.28 31.66 2.18
N THR A 348 1.39 31.09 1.68
CA THR A 348 2.75 31.57 1.97
C THR A 348 3.01 32.96 1.40
N ALA A 349 2.55 33.24 0.18
CA ALA A 349 2.63 34.57 -0.43
C ALA A 349 1.85 35.62 0.37
N LEU A 350 0.64 35.29 0.83
CA LEU A 350 -0.18 36.17 1.66
C LEU A 350 0.44 36.40 3.05
N THR A 351 1.13 35.42 3.63
CA THR A 351 1.87 35.63 4.88
C THR A 351 3.09 36.53 4.70
N LEU A 352 3.83 36.38 3.59
CA LEU A 352 4.95 37.26 3.24
C LEU A 352 4.49 38.70 2.99
N LEU A 353 3.35 38.87 2.30
CA LEU A 353 2.72 40.18 2.08
C LEU A 353 2.33 40.86 3.39
N LYS A 354 1.75 40.12 4.34
CA LYS A 354 1.41 40.65 5.68
C LYS A 354 2.64 41.08 6.49
N ARG A 355 3.81 40.51 6.19
CA ARG A 355 5.09 40.84 6.83
C ARG A 355 5.92 41.87 6.04
N GLU A 356 5.41 42.33 4.89
CA GLU A 356 6.11 43.23 3.97
C GLU A 356 7.48 42.67 3.48
N ASP A 357 7.67 41.34 3.45
CA ASP A 357 8.86 40.71 2.88
C ASP A 357 8.70 40.53 1.36
N PHE A 358 8.94 41.64 0.64
CA PHE A 358 8.86 41.68 -0.81
C PHE A 358 10.01 40.91 -1.50
N SER A 359 11.13 40.71 -0.80
CA SER A 359 12.30 40.00 -1.34
C SER A 359 12.03 38.51 -1.46
N GLY A 360 11.49 37.88 -0.41
CA GLY A 360 11.03 36.50 -0.43
C GLY A 360 9.85 36.29 -1.38
N LEU A 361 8.92 37.24 -1.43
CA LEU A 361 7.79 37.16 -2.37
C LEU A 361 8.26 37.16 -3.84
N SER A 362 9.26 38.00 -4.16
CA SER A 362 9.85 38.07 -5.50
C SER A 362 10.66 36.83 -5.89
N SER A 363 11.14 36.04 -4.93
CA SER A 363 11.84 34.78 -5.19
C SER A 363 10.88 33.60 -5.34
N LEU A 364 9.79 33.58 -4.56
CA LEU A 364 8.74 32.56 -4.65
C LEU A 364 8.00 32.60 -5.99
N LEU A 365 7.69 33.81 -6.46
CA LEU A 365 6.87 34.03 -7.66
C LEU A 365 7.69 34.05 -8.95
N ARG A 366 8.92 33.54 -8.93
CA ARG A 366 9.74 33.48 -10.15
C ARG A 366 9.21 32.39 -11.10
N ARG A 367 9.36 32.64 -12.40
CA ARG A 367 9.16 31.67 -13.50
C ARG A 367 7.73 31.12 -13.56
N GLU A 368 7.47 29.92 -13.02
CA GLU A 368 6.21 29.19 -13.19
C GLU A 368 5.05 29.83 -12.41
N PHE A 369 5.35 30.51 -11.31
CA PHE A 369 4.36 31.23 -10.50
C PHE A 369 4.24 32.72 -10.84
N ASN A 370 4.95 33.17 -11.87
CA ASN A 370 4.93 34.56 -12.33
C ASN A 370 3.52 35.06 -12.72
N PRO A 371 2.61 34.25 -13.29
CA PRO A 371 1.23 34.68 -13.56
C PRO A 371 0.45 35.08 -12.29
N LEU A 372 0.82 34.56 -11.12
CA LEU A 372 0.15 34.86 -9.86
C LEU A 372 0.56 36.22 -9.28
N SER A 373 1.62 36.85 -9.81
CA SER A 373 2.16 38.12 -9.32
C SER A 373 1.11 39.23 -9.31
N ARG A 374 0.42 39.47 -10.44
CA ARG A 374 -0.58 40.53 -10.60
C ARG A 374 -1.82 40.30 -9.72
N LEU A 375 -2.25 39.05 -9.57
CA LEU A 375 -3.34 38.70 -8.67
C LEU A 375 -2.97 38.93 -7.20
N LEU A 376 -1.73 38.63 -6.82
CA LEU A 376 -1.22 38.90 -5.48
C LEU A 376 -1.03 40.38 -5.18
N ILE A 377 -0.74 41.22 -6.18
CA ILE A 377 -0.73 42.69 -6.02
C ILE A 377 -2.12 43.17 -5.58
N LEU A 378 -3.19 42.75 -6.26
CA LEU A 378 -4.55 43.17 -5.92
C LEU A 378 -4.99 42.70 -4.54
N LEU A 379 -4.64 41.46 -4.17
CA LEU A 379 -4.94 40.92 -2.84
C LEU A 379 -4.10 41.60 -1.75
N GLY A 380 -2.82 41.90 -2.04
CA GLY A 380 -1.87 42.53 -1.13
C GLY A 380 -2.02 44.05 -0.99
N TRP A 381 -2.72 44.70 -1.91
CA TRP A 381 -2.89 46.17 -1.92
C TRP A 381 -3.50 46.69 -0.62
N THR A 382 -4.49 45.97 -0.09
CA THR A 382 -5.16 46.31 1.18
C THR A 382 -4.27 46.15 2.42
N HIS A 383 -3.13 45.47 2.29
CA HIS A 383 -2.21 45.22 3.38
C HIS A 383 -1.03 46.21 3.43
N CYS A 384 -0.84 47.02 2.38
CA CYS A 384 0.22 48.04 2.34
C CYS A 384 -0.14 49.23 3.25
N ARG A 385 0.68 49.51 4.27
CA ARG A 385 0.44 50.60 5.23
C ARG A 385 1.13 51.91 4.86
N THR A 386 2.11 51.88 3.95
CA THR A 386 2.90 53.05 3.56
C THR A 386 2.97 53.18 2.04
N LEU A 387 3.18 54.41 1.56
CA LEU A 387 3.41 54.68 0.13
C LEU A 387 4.69 53.99 -0.37
N GLU A 388 5.71 53.90 0.49
CA GLU A 388 6.96 53.21 0.19
C GLU A 388 6.75 51.70 0.03
N SER A 389 5.97 51.05 0.90
CA SER A 389 5.66 49.62 0.78
C SER A 389 4.79 49.30 -0.45
N ALA A 390 3.86 50.20 -0.81
CA ALA A 390 3.09 50.08 -2.06
C ALA A 390 3.98 50.15 -3.32
N LYS A 391 4.98 51.06 -3.33
CA LYS A 391 5.95 51.17 -4.42
C LYS A 391 6.84 49.94 -4.52
N VAL A 392 7.40 49.48 -3.40
CA VAL A 392 8.28 48.30 -3.38
C VAL A 392 7.51 47.05 -3.81
N LEU A 393 6.24 46.90 -3.41
CA LEU A 393 5.37 45.82 -3.86
C LEU A 393 5.17 45.85 -5.38
N LEU A 394 4.81 47.01 -5.94
CA LEU A 394 4.65 47.17 -7.37
C LEU A 394 5.98 46.93 -8.11
N TRP A 395 7.10 47.44 -7.62
CA TRP A 395 8.42 47.19 -8.22
C TRP A 395 8.81 45.71 -8.21
N ALA A 396 8.51 45.01 -7.13
CA ALA A 396 8.91 43.61 -6.95
C ALA A 396 8.07 42.64 -7.81
N LEU A 397 6.78 42.94 -8.00
CA LEU A 397 5.81 42.02 -8.62
C LEU A 397 5.30 42.45 -9.99
N HIS A 398 5.18 43.76 -10.25
CA HIS A 398 4.72 44.27 -11.53
C HIS A 398 5.89 44.30 -12.51
N LYS A 399 6.02 43.24 -13.30
CA LYS A 399 6.92 43.22 -14.46
C LYS A 399 6.13 43.69 -15.69
N THR A 400 6.64 44.71 -16.34
CA THR A 400 6.10 45.32 -17.58
C THR A 400 6.13 44.38 -18.78
N GLN A 401 6.81 43.23 -18.69
CA GLN A 401 6.75 42.19 -19.70
C GLN A 401 5.40 41.48 -19.71
N ASP A 402 4.90 41.18 -20.91
CA ASP A 402 3.63 40.49 -21.15
C ASP A 402 3.70 39.06 -20.63
N LEU A 403 3.33 38.91 -19.36
CA LEU A 403 3.16 37.64 -18.71
C LEU A 403 1.70 37.23 -18.86
N CYS A 404 1.47 36.31 -19.80
CA CYS A 404 0.19 35.66 -20.04
C CYS A 404 -0.96 36.61 -20.43
N ASN A 405 -2.10 36.03 -20.84
CA ASN A 405 -3.29 36.72 -21.36
C ASN A 405 -4.04 37.58 -20.30
N ASP A 406 -3.31 38.30 -19.45
CA ASP A 406 -3.81 39.05 -18.31
C ASP A 406 -3.80 40.58 -18.59
N LEU A 407 -4.34 40.98 -19.73
CA LEU A 407 -4.41 42.39 -20.16
C LEU A 407 -5.17 43.24 -19.14
N VAL A 408 -6.29 42.74 -18.62
CA VAL A 408 -7.12 43.44 -17.63
C VAL A 408 -6.36 43.69 -16.33
N LEU A 409 -5.66 42.67 -15.81
CA LEU A 409 -4.88 42.82 -14.57
C LEU A 409 -3.68 43.75 -14.78
N LYS A 410 -3.11 43.77 -15.99
CA LYS A 410 -2.05 44.72 -16.36
C LYS A 410 -2.55 46.15 -16.26
N ASP A 411 -3.68 46.46 -16.88
CA ASP A 411 -4.27 47.79 -16.91
C ASP A 411 -4.60 48.31 -15.50
N PHE A 412 -5.09 47.42 -14.61
CA PHE A 412 -5.31 47.76 -13.21
C PHE A 412 -4.00 48.05 -12.47
N CYS A 413 -2.95 47.24 -12.65
CA CYS A 413 -1.66 47.48 -12.01
C CYS A 413 -0.98 48.76 -12.55
N ASP A 414 -1.09 49.05 -13.84
CA ASP A 414 -0.61 50.31 -14.45
C ASP A 414 -1.40 51.51 -13.92
N GLY A 415 -2.72 51.37 -13.76
CA GLY A 415 -3.56 52.38 -13.10
C GLY A 415 -3.17 52.64 -11.64
N LEU A 416 -2.86 51.59 -10.87
CA LEU A 416 -2.38 51.73 -9.49
C LEU A 416 -0.99 52.39 -9.43
N TRP A 417 -0.12 52.07 -10.38
CA TRP A 417 1.21 52.69 -10.50
C TRP A 417 1.09 54.20 -10.69
N THR A 418 0.27 54.64 -11.66
CA THR A 418 0.05 56.07 -11.91
C THR A 418 -0.59 56.80 -10.73
N GLN A 419 -1.51 56.15 -10.00
CA GLN A 419 -2.10 56.73 -8.78
C GLN A 419 -1.06 56.94 -7.67
N VAL A 420 -0.11 56.01 -7.51
CA VAL A 420 0.99 56.13 -6.54
C VAL A 420 1.95 57.26 -6.92
N GLU A 421 2.27 57.43 -8.21
CA GLU A 421 3.10 58.54 -8.70
C GLU A 421 2.45 59.90 -8.44
N VAL A 422 1.13 60.02 -8.66
CA VAL A 422 0.39 61.26 -8.37
C VAL A 422 0.37 61.56 -6.88
N LEU A 423 0.15 60.55 -6.02
CA LEU A 423 0.19 60.71 -4.57
C LEU A 423 1.57 61.15 -4.07
N GLU A 424 2.63 60.58 -4.64
CA GLU A 424 4.00 61.03 -4.35
C GLU A 424 4.21 62.49 -4.76
N TRP A 425 3.81 62.86 -5.97
CA TRP A 425 3.93 64.23 -6.46
C TRP A 425 3.19 65.21 -5.55
N CYS A 426 1.97 64.87 -5.10
CA CYS A 426 1.21 65.68 -4.16
C CYS A 426 1.91 65.83 -2.80
N ILE A 427 2.55 64.78 -2.28
CA ILE A 427 3.32 64.84 -1.03
C ILE A 427 4.59 65.70 -1.18
N GLN A 428 5.24 65.64 -2.35
CA GLN A 428 6.42 66.44 -2.65
C GLN A 428 6.09 67.93 -2.83
N GLN A 429 4.90 68.28 -3.34
CA GLN A 429 4.44 69.67 -3.51
C GLN A 429 3.84 70.29 -2.24
N ASN A 430 3.39 69.47 -1.27
CA ASN A 430 2.86 69.92 0.02
C ASN A 430 3.91 69.98 1.16
N ARG A 431 5.17 69.69 0.87
CA ARG A 431 6.33 69.96 1.74
C ARG A 431 6.95 71.29 1.35
#